data_AF-A0A6M1ZTQ2-F1
#
_entry.id   AF-A0A6M1ZTQ2-F1
#
_cell.length_a   1.000
_cell.length_b   1.000
_cell.length_c   1.000
_cell.angle_alpha   90.00
_cell.angle_beta   90.00
_cell.angle_gamma   90.00
#
_symmetry.space_group_name_H-M   'P 1'
#
loop_
_entity.id
_entity.type
_entity.pdbx_description
1 polymer ?
#
loop_
_entity_poly.entity_id
_entity_poly.type
_entity_poly.pdbx_seq_one_letter_code
_entity_poly.pdbx_strand_id
1 'polypeptide(L)'
;MDLKIKDVADLLNVSETTIRRWLQEGKIPAYRLNHQYRFSRNEIEDWVLSCKRGKISDESNPFSDKNKMISLKSDQAEKLISKKVGTQAYSLYRAMHNGGIITNIKAKDKKSVIKEAVLTIAKKLSLDSNVLTDLLLDRENLMPTALNHGIAVPHTRDFLIPKTFDVICTVYLNHPIEFGALDGKPVKTLFFLFACDDRRHLNLLAKIAHLTRNKEILKFINQHPSKPSLLNYIKKWEAKLSVPGLEKVR
;
A
#
# COMPACT_ATOMS: atom_id res chain seq x y z
N MET A 1 1.04 -13.44 -7.20
CA MET A 1 1.99 -13.84 -8.26
C MET A 1 2.82 -14.94 -7.65
N ASP A 2 2.89 -16.04 -8.36
CA ASP A 2 3.33 -17.32 -7.82
C ASP A 2 4.83 -17.39 -7.95
N LEU A 3 5.51 -17.31 -6.80
CA LEU A 3 6.97 -17.28 -6.74
C LEU A 3 7.53 -18.65 -7.14
N LYS A 4 8.71 -18.66 -7.75
CA LYS A 4 9.52 -19.87 -7.95
C LYS A 4 10.50 -20.04 -6.79
N ILE A 5 11.15 -21.20 -6.73
CA ILE A 5 12.16 -21.53 -5.69
C ILE A 5 13.22 -20.44 -5.59
N LYS A 6 13.75 -19.99 -6.73
CA LYS A 6 14.74 -18.90 -6.80
C LYS A 6 14.24 -17.60 -6.19
N ASP A 7 13.00 -17.20 -6.51
CA ASP A 7 12.43 -15.96 -5.99
C ASP A 7 12.24 -16.00 -4.47
N VAL A 8 11.92 -17.18 -3.91
CA VAL A 8 11.80 -17.38 -2.46
C VAL A 8 13.16 -17.44 -1.79
N ALA A 9 14.15 -18.08 -2.43
CA ALA A 9 15.53 -18.12 -1.97
C ALA A 9 16.11 -16.69 -1.84
N ASP A 10 15.93 -15.88 -2.88
CA ASP A 10 16.32 -14.47 -2.90
C ASP A 10 15.53 -13.65 -1.86
N LEU A 11 14.22 -13.90 -1.70
CA LEU A 11 13.38 -13.17 -0.74
C LEU A 11 13.76 -13.43 0.72
N LEU A 12 14.12 -14.67 1.04
CA LEU A 12 14.47 -15.11 2.39
C LEU A 12 15.98 -15.03 2.68
N ASN A 13 16.77 -14.63 1.68
CA ASN A 13 18.23 -14.57 1.73
C ASN A 13 18.87 -15.92 2.13
N VAL A 14 18.39 -17.01 1.52
CA VAL A 14 18.91 -18.37 1.70
C VAL A 14 19.19 -19.01 0.35
N SER A 15 19.95 -20.10 0.33
CA SER A 15 20.24 -20.81 -0.93
C SER A 15 19.02 -21.56 -1.47
N GLU A 16 18.94 -21.78 -2.79
CA GLU A 16 17.88 -22.62 -3.38
C GLU A 16 17.89 -24.05 -2.83
N THR A 17 19.06 -24.58 -2.45
CA THR A 17 19.19 -25.88 -1.79
C THR A 17 18.56 -25.88 -0.40
N THR A 18 18.64 -24.76 0.34
CA THR A 18 17.91 -24.56 1.61
C THR A 18 16.40 -24.61 1.41
N ILE A 19 15.88 -23.93 0.38
CA ILE A 19 14.45 -23.97 0.06
C ILE A 19 13.99 -25.38 -0.33
N ARG A 20 14.80 -26.11 -1.13
CA ARG A 20 14.51 -27.50 -1.52
C ARG A 20 14.50 -28.44 -0.31
N ARG A 21 15.43 -28.24 0.63
CA ARG A 21 15.45 -28.98 1.91
C ARG A 21 14.17 -28.72 2.72
N TRP A 22 13.77 -27.46 2.90
CA TRP A 22 12.54 -27.13 3.64
C TRP A 22 11.26 -27.66 2.98
N LEU A 23 11.23 -27.78 1.65
CA LEU A 23 10.14 -28.43 0.92
C LEU A 23 10.08 -29.94 1.19
N GLN A 24 11.22 -30.62 1.28
CA GLN A 24 11.28 -32.05 1.63
C GLN A 24 10.87 -32.28 3.08
N GLU A 25 11.26 -31.38 3.98
CA GLU A 25 10.90 -31.41 5.40
C GLU A 25 9.47 -30.90 5.69
N GLY A 26 8.74 -30.42 4.68
CA GLY A 26 7.37 -29.90 4.84
C GLY A 26 7.28 -28.61 5.67
N LYS A 27 8.38 -27.88 5.86
CA LYS A 27 8.46 -26.71 6.76
C LYS A 27 7.99 -25.41 6.15
N ILE A 28 8.01 -25.28 4.81
CA ILE A 28 7.68 -24.05 4.09
C ILE A 28 6.39 -24.23 3.27
N PRO A 29 5.41 -23.30 3.34
CA PRO A 29 4.16 -23.44 2.61
C PRO A 29 4.37 -23.28 1.11
N ALA A 30 3.94 -24.29 0.35
CA ALA A 30 4.04 -24.32 -1.10
C ALA A 30 2.92 -25.17 -1.70
N TYR A 31 2.63 -24.94 -2.97
CA TYR A 31 1.70 -25.76 -3.76
C TYR A 31 2.34 -26.14 -5.10
N ARG A 32 1.73 -27.10 -5.79
CA ARG A 32 2.22 -27.60 -7.08
C ARG A 32 1.36 -27.07 -8.22
N LEU A 33 2.02 -26.51 -9.23
CA LEU A 33 1.40 -26.13 -10.50
C LEU A 33 2.25 -26.70 -11.64
N ASN A 34 1.66 -27.54 -12.49
CA ASN A 34 2.36 -28.21 -13.61
C ASN A 34 3.67 -28.89 -13.18
N HIS A 35 3.62 -29.69 -12.11
CA HIS A 35 4.76 -30.40 -11.51
C HIS A 35 5.90 -29.51 -10.98
N GLN A 36 5.71 -28.20 -10.90
CA GLN A 36 6.67 -27.26 -10.30
C GLN A 36 6.15 -26.74 -8.96
N TYR A 37 7.05 -26.59 -7.99
CA TYR A 37 6.75 -25.90 -6.74
C TYR A 37 6.53 -24.41 -6.99
N ARG A 38 5.42 -23.91 -6.45
CA ARG A 38 5.01 -22.52 -6.47
C ARG A 38 4.69 -22.05 -5.06
N PHE A 39 4.93 -20.77 -4.83
CA PHE A 39 4.73 -20.19 -3.51
C PHE A 39 3.86 -18.94 -3.62
N SER A 40 2.86 -18.86 -2.76
CA SER A 40 2.11 -17.62 -2.57
C SER A 40 2.97 -16.68 -1.76
N ARG A 41 3.25 -15.50 -2.31
CA ARG A 41 4.02 -14.46 -1.59
C ARG A 41 3.40 -14.14 -0.22
N ASN A 42 2.08 -14.07 -0.13
CA ASN A 42 1.40 -13.75 1.13
C ASN A 42 1.57 -14.88 2.16
N GLU A 43 1.48 -16.15 1.73
CA GLU A 43 1.69 -17.29 2.64
C GLU A 43 3.13 -17.37 3.13
N ILE A 44 4.10 -17.05 2.28
CA ILE A 44 5.51 -16.96 2.67
C ILE A 44 5.74 -15.82 3.65
N GLU A 45 5.17 -14.64 3.41
CA GLU A 45 5.31 -13.48 4.31
C GLU A 45 4.65 -13.78 5.67
N ASP A 46 3.44 -14.35 5.69
CA ASP A 46 2.74 -14.73 6.92
C ASP A 46 3.48 -15.82 7.69
N TRP A 47 4.07 -16.80 6.98
CA TRP A 47 4.89 -17.86 7.58
C TRP A 47 6.20 -17.33 8.17
N VAL A 48 6.90 -16.42 7.50
CA VAL A 48 8.09 -15.78 8.08
C VAL A 48 7.72 -15.02 9.36
N LEU A 49 6.57 -14.34 9.35
CA LEU A 49 6.08 -13.60 10.52
C LEU A 49 5.69 -14.53 11.67
N SER A 50 5.14 -15.72 11.38
CA SER A 50 4.84 -16.72 12.43
C SER A 50 6.11 -17.36 13.00
N CYS A 51 7.14 -17.60 12.17
CA CYS A 51 8.47 -18.03 12.63
C CYS A 51 9.11 -17.00 13.56
N LYS A 52 9.06 -15.70 13.21
CA LYS A 52 9.64 -14.61 14.02
C LYS A 52 8.91 -14.37 15.35
N ARG A 53 7.63 -14.76 15.45
CA ARG A 53 6.77 -14.55 16.63
C ARG A 53 6.76 -15.75 17.58
N GLY A 54 7.57 -16.79 17.33
CA GLY A 54 7.66 -17.98 18.18
C GLY A 54 6.38 -18.81 18.25
N LYS A 55 5.48 -18.67 17.25
CA LYS A 55 4.23 -19.45 17.19
C LYS A 55 4.40 -20.82 16.52
N ILE A 56 5.51 -21.01 15.83
CA ILE A 56 5.95 -22.29 15.25
C ILE A 56 6.86 -22.93 16.30
N SER A 57 6.61 -24.19 16.66
CA SER A 57 7.41 -24.91 17.67
C SER A 57 8.90 -24.86 17.30
N ASP A 58 9.79 -24.83 18.29
CA ASP A 58 11.25 -24.68 18.06
C ASP A 58 11.83 -25.71 17.07
N GLU A 59 11.26 -26.92 17.00
CA GLU A 59 11.64 -27.97 16.05
C GLU A 59 11.20 -27.71 14.59
N SER A 60 10.16 -26.89 14.41
CA SER A 60 9.60 -26.55 13.08
C SER A 60 10.06 -25.17 12.58
N ASN A 61 10.80 -24.41 13.40
CA ASN A 61 11.39 -23.13 13.00
C ASN A 61 12.62 -23.35 12.09
N PRO A 62 12.57 -22.99 10.81
CA PRO A 62 13.68 -23.18 9.87
C PRO A 62 14.80 -22.15 10.01
N PHE A 63 14.59 -21.11 10.82
CA PHE A 63 15.54 -20.02 11.07
C PHE A 63 16.27 -20.16 12.41
N SER A 64 16.09 -21.28 13.12
CA SER A 64 16.70 -21.52 14.45
C SER A 64 18.19 -21.90 14.39
N ASP A 65 18.73 -22.17 13.19
CA ASP A 65 20.16 -22.43 13.00
C ASP A 65 20.95 -21.14 13.32
N LYS A 66 21.52 -21.09 14.53
CA LYS A 66 22.25 -19.98 15.16
C LYS A 66 23.50 -19.46 14.41
N ASN A 67 23.76 -19.86 13.16
CA ASN A 67 24.97 -19.49 12.43
C ASN A 67 24.67 -18.93 11.03
N LYS A 68 24.38 -17.62 10.95
CA LYS A 68 24.98 -16.65 10.02
C LYS A 68 24.17 -15.35 10.01
N MET A 69 24.44 -14.48 10.99
CA MET A 69 24.22 -13.05 10.81
C MET A 69 25.47 -12.50 10.12
N ILE A 70 25.48 -12.46 8.78
CA ILE A 70 26.53 -11.76 8.04
C ILE A 70 25.98 -10.40 7.62
N SER A 71 26.47 -9.38 8.35
CA SER A 71 26.52 -7.98 7.96
C SER A 71 27.18 -7.84 6.59
N LEU A 72 26.47 -7.24 5.62
CA LEU A 72 27.11 -6.65 4.45
C LEU A 72 26.40 -5.35 4.05
N LYS A 73 27.11 -4.24 4.30
CA LYS A 73 26.91 -2.96 3.62
C LYS A 73 27.21 -3.16 2.13
N SER A 74 26.37 -2.61 1.25
CA SER A 74 26.83 -2.00 0.00
C SER A 74 25.69 -1.27 -0.70
N ASP A 75 25.89 0.02 -0.95
CA ASP A 75 25.01 0.95 -1.68
C ASP A 75 24.73 0.52 -3.15
N GLN A 76 25.27 -0.63 -3.58
CA GLN A 76 25.06 -1.22 -4.89
C GLN A 76 23.87 -2.20 -4.92
N ALA A 77 23.51 -2.82 -3.79
CA ALA A 77 22.33 -3.68 -3.69
C ALA A 77 21.03 -2.88 -3.84
N GLU A 78 20.96 -1.68 -3.25
CA GLU A 78 19.80 -0.78 -3.35
C GLU A 78 19.51 -0.35 -4.80
N LYS A 79 20.56 -0.19 -5.62
CA LYS A 79 20.49 0.23 -7.02
C LYS A 79 20.03 -0.89 -7.98
N LEU A 80 20.23 -2.14 -7.59
CA LEU A 80 19.76 -3.33 -8.33
C LEU A 80 18.33 -3.73 -7.92
N ILE A 81 17.99 -3.58 -6.63
CA ILE A 81 16.63 -3.77 -6.11
C ILE A 81 15.68 -2.70 -6.69
N SER A 82 16.11 -1.44 -6.80
CA SER A 82 15.29 -0.36 -7.35
C SER A 82 14.87 -0.56 -8.81
N LYS A 83 15.61 -1.37 -9.59
CA LYS A 83 15.39 -1.55 -11.03
C LYS A 83 14.40 -2.68 -11.38
N LYS A 84 14.13 -3.63 -10.47
CA LYS A 84 13.26 -4.80 -10.74
C LYS A 84 11.97 -4.88 -9.92
N VAL A 85 11.78 -4.03 -8.90
CA VAL A 85 10.53 -3.96 -8.09
C VAL A 85 9.48 -3.02 -8.73
N GLY A 86 9.59 -2.79 -10.04
CA GLY A 86 9.04 -1.63 -10.76
C GLY A 86 7.51 -1.45 -10.82
N THR A 87 6.70 -2.38 -10.30
CA THR A 87 5.23 -2.24 -10.30
C THR A 87 4.56 -2.63 -8.98
N GLN A 88 5.20 -3.49 -8.16
CA GLN A 88 4.64 -3.98 -6.88
C GLN A 88 5.14 -3.24 -5.63
N ALA A 89 6.20 -2.42 -5.73
CA ALA A 89 6.66 -1.57 -4.63
C ALA A 89 5.65 -0.49 -4.22
N TYR A 90 4.77 -0.08 -5.13
CA TYR A 90 3.90 1.09 -4.96
C TYR A 90 2.43 0.74 -5.18
N SER A 91 1.94 -0.38 -4.65
CA SER A 91 0.56 -0.82 -4.92
C SER A 91 -0.46 0.06 -4.19
N LEU A 92 -1.29 0.74 -4.98
CA LEU A 92 -2.42 1.51 -4.49
C LEU A 92 -3.44 0.59 -3.80
N TYR A 93 -3.67 -0.60 -4.34
CA TYR A 93 -4.51 -1.63 -3.70
C TYR A 93 -4.04 -1.95 -2.29
N ARG A 94 -2.73 -2.20 -2.08
CA ARG A 94 -2.18 -2.53 -0.76
C ARG A 94 -2.33 -1.38 0.23
N ALA A 95 -2.00 -0.16 -0.19
CA ALA A 95 -2.15 1.02 0.66
C ALA A 95 -3.61 1.24 1.10
N MET A 96 -4.56 1.10 0.17
CA MET A 96 -5.99 1.21 0.47
C MET A 96 -6.53 0.02 1.29
N HIS A 97 -5.97 -1.17 1.09
CA HIS A 97 -6.31 -2.35 1.89
C HIS A 97 -5.92 -2.16 3.36
N ASN A 98 -4.73 -1.61 3.60
CA ASN A 98 -4.23 -1.32 4.94
C ASN A 98 -5.00 -0.18 5.61
N GLY A 99 -5.57 0.73 4.83
CA GLY A 99 -6.45 1.78 5.31
C GLY A 99 -7.88 1.33 5.60
N GLY A 100 -8.80 2.29 5.52
CA GLY A 100 -10.21 2.10 5.80
C GLY A 100 -11.07 3.00 4.94
N ILE A 101 -12.38 2.78 5.01
CA ILE A 101 -13.37 3.73 4.48
C ILE A 101 -14.02 4.39 5.68
N ILE A 102 -14.07 5.72 5.64
CA ILE A 102 -14.72 6.56 6.65
C ILE A 102 -15.85 7.29 5.95
N THR A 103 -17.04 7.22 6.55
CA THR A 103 -18.24 7.89 6.09
C THR A 103 -18.83 8.69 7.26
N ASN A 104 -19.95 9.38 7.02
CA ASN A 104 -20.67 10.11 8.08
C ASN A 104 -19.85 11.19 8.81
N ILE A 105 -18.90 11.80 8.10
CA ILE A 105 -18.16 12.96 8.60
C ILE A 105 -19.13 14.13 8.78
N LYS A 106 -19.30 14.58 10.03
CA LYS A 106 -20.16 15.71 10.39
C LYS A 106 -19.35 17.01 10.39
N ALA A 107 -19.01 17.49 9.20
CA ALA A 107 -18.19 18.68 9.02
C ALA A 107 -18.74 19.57 7.90
N LYS A 108 -18.44 20.87 7.97
CA LYS A 108 -18.96 21.89 7.03
C LYS A 108 -17.86 22.65 6.29
N ASP A 109 -16.61 22.48 6.71
CA ASP A 109 -15.45 23.15 6.12
C ASP A 109 -14.25 22.20 6.07
N LYS A 110 -13.24 22.61 5.31
CA LYS A 110 -11.99 21.87 5.11
C LYS A 110 -11.33 21.45 6.43
N LYS A 111 -11.24 22.36 7.41
CA LYS A 111 -10.56 22.12 8.68
C LYS A 111 -11.30 21.09 9.52
N SER A 112 -12.62 21.22 9.63
CA SER A 112 -13.47 20.29 10.36
C SER A 112 -13.52 18.92 9.71
N VAL A 113 -13.47 18.81 8.37
CA VAL A 113 -13.36 17.51 7.67
C VAL A 113 -12.06 16.79 8.04
N ILE A 114 -10.92 17.50 7.99
CA ILE A 114 -9.62 16.91 8.35
C ILE A 114 -9.64 16.45 9.81
N LYS A 115 -10.06 17.32 10.74
CA LYS A 115 -10.11 17.00 12.18
C LYS A 115 -10.97 15.77 12.47
N GLU A 116 -12.18 15.72 11.91
CA GLU A 116 -13.12 14.61 12.15
C GLU A 116 -12.60 13.29 11.56
N ALA A 117 -12.05 13.31 10.34
CA ALA A 117 -11.47 12.13 9.72
C ALA A 117 -10.28 11.59 10.52
N VAL A 118 -9.43 12.49 11.02
CA VAL A 118 -8.22 12.16 11.79
C VAL A 118 -8.55 11.43 13.09
N LEU A 119 -9.69 11.68 13.75
CA LEU A 119 -10.09 10.94 14.95
C LEU A 119 -10.13 9.42 14.74
N THR A 120 -10.52 8.98 13.54
CA THR A 120 -10.53 7.54 13.19
C THR A 120 -9.18 7.08 12.66
N ILE A 121 -8.53 7.91 11.81
CA ILE A 121 -7.25 7.57 11.18
C ILE A 121 -6.13 7.43 12.23
N ALA A 122 -6.02 8.37 13.16
CA ALA A 122 -4.98 8.40 14.18
C ALA A 122 -5.01 7.16 15.07
N LYS A 123 -6.21 6.74 15.52
CA LYS A 123 -6.41 5.49 16.27
C LYS A 123 -5.89 4.28 15.51
N LYS A 124 -6.16 4.21 14.21
CA LYS A 124 -5.73 3.12 13.34
C LYS A 124 -4.22 3.10 13.12
N LEU A 125 -3.59 4.27 13.04
CA LEU A 125 -2.15 4.42 12.86
C LEU A 125 -1.37 4.42 14.18
N SER A 126 -2.05 4.38 15.33
CA SER A 126 -1.44 4.56 16.66
C SER A 126 -0.68 5.88 16.78
N LEU A 127 -1.26 6.96 16.26
CA LEU A 127 -0.72 8.32 16.30
C LEU A 127 -1.59 9.23 17.17
N ASP A 128 -1.03 10.35 17.62
CA ASP A 128 -1.79 11.41 18.27
C ASP A 128 -2.64 12.17 17.23
N SER A 129 -3.93 12.33 17.53
CA SER A 129 -4.87 12.97 16.59
C SER A 129 -4.67 14.47 16.45
N ASN A 130 -4.19 15.16 17.49
CA ASN A 130 -3.95 16.60 17.41
C ASN A 130 -2.72 16.87 16.56
N VAL A 131 -1.61 16.18 16.85
CA VAL A 131 -0.37 16.28 16.06
C VAL A 131 -0.65 15.94 14.59
N LEU A 132 -1.37 14.85 14.31
CA LEU A 132 -1.69 14.48 12.93
C LEU A 132 -2.60 15.51 12.24
N THR A 133 -3.55 16.11 12.97
CA THR A 133 -4.41 17.16 12.44
C THR A 133 -3.57 18.38 12.05
N ASP A 134 -2.68 18.82 12.93
CA ASP A 134 -1.84 20.00 12.70
C ASP A 134 -0.92 19.80 11.50
N LEU A 135 -0.23 18.66 11.40
CA LEU A 135 0.63 18.34 10.26
C LEU A 135 -0.13 18.31 8.92
N LEU A 136 -1.36 17.79 8.90
CA LEU A 136 -2.20 17.79 7.70
C LEU A 136 -2.67 19.19 7.34
N LEU A 137 -3.06 20.01 8.33
CA LEU A 137 -3.50 21.38 8.10
C LEU A 137 -2.35 22.28 7.64
N ASP A 138 -1.17 22.15 8.23
CA ASP A 138 0.03 22.88 7.82
C ASP A 138 0.36 22.58 6.36
N ARG A 139 0.32 21.31 5.96
CA ARG A 139 0.52 20.91 4.56
C ARG A 139 -0.57 21.49 3.65
N GLU A 140 -1.82 21.43 4.06
CA GLU A 140 -2.96 21.89 3.27
C GLU A 140 -2.97 23.42 3.09
N ASN A 141 -2.50 24.18 4.09
CA ASN A 141 -2.41 25.64 4.06
C ASN A 141 -1.32 26.16 3.12
N LEU A 142 -0.24 25.39 2.90
CA LEU A 142 0.81 25.77 1.95
C LEU A 142 0.30 25.77 0.50
N MET A 143 -0.46 24.73 0.16
CA MET A 143 -1.15 24.62 -1.13
C MET A 143 -2.23 23.55 -1.01
N PRO A 144 -3.46 23.81 -1.51
CA PRO A 144 -4.53 22.84 -1.47
C PRO A 144 -4.11 21.48 -2.04
N THR A 145 -4.52 20.40 -1.37
CA THR A 145 -4.31 19.02 -1.87
C THR A 145 -5.51 18.50 -2.65
N ALA A 146 -6.47 19.38 -2.96
CA ALA A 146 -7.50 19.13 -3.94
C ALA A 146 -6.88 18.87 -5.31
N LEU A 147 -7.38 17.84 -5.98
CA LEU A 147 -7.11 17.61 -7.39
C LEU A 147 -8.22 18.32 -8.18
N ASN A 148 -8.95 17.58 -9.01
CA ASN A 148 -10.14 18.03 -9.73
C ASN A 148 -11.25 17.00 -9.55
N HIS A 149 -12.43 17.29 -10.08
CA HIS A 149 -13.57 16.36 -10.14
C HIS A 149 -14.05 15.91 -8.76
N GLY A 150 -13.95 16.79 -7.76
CA GLY A 150 -14.42 16.54 -6.40
C GLY A 150 -13.57 15.57 -5.59
N ILE A 151 -12.28 15.45 -5.94
CA ILE A 151 -11.31 14.60 -5.23
C ILE A 151 -10.23 15.46 -4.55
N ALA A 152 -9.85 15.10 -3.32
CA ALA A 152 -8.63 15.59 -2.67
C ALA A 152 -7.77 14.45 -2.17
N VAL A 153 -6.48 14.73 -1.93
CA VAL A 153 -5.52 13.76 -1.40
C VAL A 153 -4.76 14.36 -0.22
N PRO A 154 -5.41 14.56 0.95
CA PRO A 154 -4.71 15.04 2.14
C PRO A 154 -3.55 14.11 2.51
N HIS A 155 -2.38 14.67 2.77
CA HIS A 155 -1.16 13.92 3.08
C HIS A 155 -0.25 14.76 3.97
N THR A 156 0.62 14.12 4.73
CA THR A 156 1.69 14.79 5.47
C THR A 156 2.98 14.82 4.65
N ARG A 157 3.90 15.72 4.97
CA ARG A 157 5.30 15.63 4.48
C ARG A 157 6.10 14.63 5.31
N ASP A 158 5.80 14.56 6.60
CA ASP A 158 6.46 13.66 7.54
C ASP A 158 5.99 12.21 7.37
N PHE A 159 6.94 11.29 7.50
CA PHE A 159 6.69 9.85 7.47
C PHE A 159 6.41 9.33 8.88
N LEU A 160 5.14 9.41 9.26
CA LEU A 160 4.68 9.13 10.64
C LEU A 160 4.47 7.64 10.93
N ILE A 161 4.49 6.79 9.92
CA ILE A 161 4.20 5.36 10.05
C ILE A 161 5.48 4.51 9.96
N PRO A 162 5.51 3.31 10.57
CA PRO A 162 6.64 2.39 10.43
C PRO A 162 6.96 2.13 8.95
N LYS A 163 8.25 1.96 8.61
CA LYS A 163 8.75 1.83 7.22
C LYS A 163 8.33 0.54 6.47
N THR A 164 7.31 -0.15 6.94
CA THR A 164 6.90 -1.47 6.45
C THR A 164 5.73 -1.41 5.47
N PHE A 165 4.79 -0.49 5.62
CA PHE A 165 3.60 -0.43 4.76
C PHE A 165 3.04 0.99 4.62
N ASP A 166 2.51 1.32 3.44
CA ASP A 166 1.76 2.54 3.21
C ASP A 166 0.28 2.36 3.58
N VAL A 167 -0.40 3.46 3.87
CA VAL A 167 -1.83 3.50 4.23
C VAL A 167 -2.55 4.59 3.45
N ILE A 168 -3.68 4.23 2.84
CA ILE A 168 -4.64 5.20 2.28
C ILE A 168 -6.00 4.98 2.90
N CYS A 169 -6.50 5.99 3.62
CA CYS A 169 -7.85 6.01 4.14
C CYS A 169 -8.75 6.82 3.19
N THR A 170 -9.81 6.18 2.69
CA THR A 170 -10.79 6.85 1.83
C THR A 170 -11.89 7.45 2.70
N VAL A 171 -12.18 8.73 2.50
CA VAL A 171 -13.25 9.43 3.18
C VAL A 171 -14.31 9.84 2.16
N TYR A 172 -15.55 9.45 2.41
CA TYR A 172 -16.71 9.90 1.63
C TYR A 172 -17.51 10.91 2.42
N LEU A 173 -17.67 12.10 1.85
CA LEU A 173 -18.49 13.16 2.43
C LEU A 173 -19.94 13.04 1.96
N ASN A 174 -20.87 13.21 2.89
CA ASN A 174 -22.30 13.24 2.58
C ASN A 174 -22.64 14.50 1.76
N HIS A 175 -22.00 15.62 2.08
CA HIS A 175 -22.11 16.89 1.36
C HIS A 175 -20.73 17.30 0.85
N PRO A 176 -20.59 17.62 -0.45
CA PRO A 176 -19.35 18.17 -0.98
C PRO A 176 -19.00 19.49 -0.28
N ILE A 177 -17.71 19.77 -0.08
CA ILE A 177 -17.23 21.00 0.56
C ILE A 177 -16.19 21.72 -0.30
N GLU A 178 -16.08 23.03 -0.12
CA GLU A 178 -14.98 23.80 -0.70
C GLU A 178 -13.64 23.34 -0.14
N PHE A 179 -12.73 22.96 -1.04
CA PHE A 179 -11.40 22.44 -0.67
C PHE A 179 -10.27 23.10 -1.46
N GLY A 180 -10.56 24.13 -2.28
CA GLY A 180 -9.54 24.82 -3.07
C GLY A 180 -9.07 24.03 -4.29
N ALA A 181 -9.98 23.29 -4.94
CA ALA A 181 -9.71 22.63 -6.22
C ALA A 181 -9.52 23.67 -7.33
N LEU A 182 -8.59 23.41 -8.26
CA LEU A 182 -8.30 24.33 -9.37
C LEU A 182 -9.47 24.45 -10.35
N ASP A 183 -10.30 23.41 -10.48
CA ASP A 183 -11.52 23.42 -11.28
C ASP A 183 -12.72 24.08 -10.57
N GLY A 184 -12.52 24.62 -9.37
CA GLY A 184 -13.55 25.27 -8.57
C GLY A 184 -14.66 24.34 -8.08
N LYS A 185 -14.51 23.01 -8.23
CA LYS A 185 -15.53 22.06 -7.78
C LYS A 185 -15.33 21.67 -6.31
N PRO A 186 -16.42 21.55 -5.55
CA PRO A 186 -16.33 21.09 -4.18
C PRO A 186 -15.91 19.60 -4.13
N VAL A 187 -15.15 19.25 -3.10
CA VAL A 187 -14.63 17.90 -2.87
C VAL A 187 -15.65 17.07 -2.13
N LYS A 188 -15.88 15.84 -2.62
CA LYS A 188 -16.76 14.84 -2.00
C LYS A 188 -16.01 13.59 -1.53
N THR A 189 -14.88 13.27 -2.17
CA THR A 189 -14.05 12.11 -1.79
C THR A 189 -12.63 12.56 -1.47
N LEU A 190 -12.08 12.06 -0.37
CA LEU A 190 -10.70 12.32 0.02
C LEU A 190 -9.93 11.00 0.17
N PHE A 191 -8.69 11.00 -0.29
CA PHE A 191 -7.75 9.90 -0.06
C PHE A 191 -6.65 10.39 0.88
N PHE A 192 -6.80 10.13 2.19
CA PHE A 192 -5.77 10.45 3.16
C PHE A 192 -4.59 9.49 2.98
N LEU A 193 -3.45 10.02 2.55
CA LEU A 193 -2.28 9.24 2.15
C LEU A 193 -1.17 9.36 3.20
N PHE A 194 -0.71 8.21 3.68
CA PHE A 194 0.42 8.05 4.58
C PHE A 194 1.40 7.04 3.96
N ALA A 195 2.52 7.53 3.45
CA ALA A 195 3.56 6.69 2.89
C ALA A 195 4.71 6.48 3.89
N CYS A 196 5.57 5.49 3.64
CA CYS A 196 6.77 5.25 4.46
C CYS A 196 8.01 6.08 4.06
N ASP A 197 8.05 6.54 2.81
CA ASP A 197 9.18 7.26 2.22
C ASP A 197 8.73 8.11 1.01
N ASP A 198 9.61 9.04 0.58
CA ASP A 198 9.32 9.99 -0.50
C ASP A 198 8.97 9.30 -1.82
N ARG A 199 9.70 8.23 -2.14
CA ARG A 199 9.54 7.52 -3.40
C ARG A 199 8.17 6.85 -3.46
N ARG A 200 7.73 6.22 -2.37
CA ARG A 200 6.38 5.64 -2.27
C ARG A 200 5.31 6.71 -2.28
N HIS A 201 5.52 7.81 -1.56
CA HIS A 201 4.61 8.94 -1.52
C HIS A 201 4.32 9.48 -2.93
N LEU A 202 5.36 9.83 -3.68
CA LEU A 202 5.22 10.37 -5.04
C LEU A 202 4.57 9.36 -5.99
N ASN A 203 4.91 8.08 -5.89
CA ASN A 203 4.28 7.05 -6.73
C ASN A 203 2.79 6.86 -6.42
N LEU A 204 2.40 6.86 -5.14
CA LEU A 204 1.00 6.75 -4.73
C LEU A 204 0.20 7.99 -5.16
N LEU A 205 0.77 9.20 -5.01
CA LEU A 205 0.17 10.43 -5.52
C LEU A 205 -0.04 10.36 -7.04
N ALA A 206 0.98 9.95 -7.79
CA ALA A 206 0.87 9.81 -9.24
C ALA A 206 -0.21 8.79 -9.65
N LYS A 207 -0.33 7.67 -8.93
CA LYS A 207 -1.38 6.68 -9.16
C LYS A 207 -2.77 7.24 -8.87
N ILE A 208 -2.98 7.94 -7.75
CA ILE A 208 -4.28 8.56 -7.46
C ILE A 208 -4.60 9.63 -8.51
N ALA A 209 -3.63 10.47 -8.88
CA ALA A 209 -3.82 11.48 -9.92
C ALA A 209 -4.21 10.85 -11.27
N HIS A 210 -3.56 9.75 -11.69
CA HIS A 210 -3.94 9.00 -12.88
C HIS A 210 -5.35 8.42 -12.73
N LEU A 211 -5.62 7.70 -11.63
CA LEU A 211 -6.91 7.08 -11.33
C LEU A 211 -8.06 8.06 -11.54
N THR A 212 -7.95 9.25 -10.98
CA THR A 212 -8.98 10.29 -11.01
C THR A 212 -9.20 10.95 -12.38
N ARG A 213 -8.39 10.64 -13.40
CA ARG A 213 -8.64 11.05 -14.79
C ARG A 213 -9.68 10.16 -15.48
N ASN A 214 -9.91 8.95 -14.98
CA ASN A 214 -10.87 8.02 -15.57
C ASN A 214 -12.31 8.36 -15.13
N LYS A 215 -13.18 8.72 -16.08
CA LYS A 215 -14.58 9.06 -15.80
C LYS A 215 -15.38 7.90 -15.18
N GLU A 216 -15.05 6.65 -15.50
CA GLU A 216 -15.74 5.48 -14.94
C GLU A 216 -15.51 5.37 -13.44
N ILE A 217 -14.26 5.58 -12.97
CA ILE A 217 -14.00 5.49 -11.55
C ILE A 217 -14.55 6.68 -10.77
N LEU A 218 -14.57 7.88 -11.36
CA LEU A 218 -15.23 9.03 -10.73
C LEU A 218 -16.71 8.75 -10.48
N LYS A 219 -17.42 8.17 -11.46
CA LYS A 219 -18.81 7.72 -11.29
C LYS A 219 -18.94 6.66 -10.19
N PHE A 220 -18.07 5.66 -10.21
CA PHE A 220 -18.06 4.57 -9.24
C PHE A 220 -17.81 5.05 -7.80
N ILE A 221 -16.80 5.88 -7.59
CA ILE A 221 -16.43 6.44 -6.27
C ILE A 221 -17.53 7.35 -5.73
N ASN A 222 -18.21 8.12 -6.59
CA ASN A 222 -19.32 9.00 -6.19
C ASN A 222 -20.54 8.25 -5.61
N GLN A 223 -20.63 6.94 -5.84
CA GLN A 223 -21.66 6.07 -5.25
C GLN A 223 -21.28 5.56 -3.84
N HIS A 224 -20.12 5.99 -3.30
CA HIS A 224 -19.59 5.57 -2.00
C HIS A 224 -19.50 4.03 -1.87
N PRO A 225 -18.76 3.36 -2.76
CA PRO A 225 -18.67 1.90 -2.76
C PRO A 225 -18.10 1.39 -1.44
N SER A 226 -18.54 0.19 -1.06
CA SER A 226 -17.98 -0.50 0.09
C SER A 226 -16.48 -0.80 -0.11
N LYS A 227 -15.76 -1.00 1.00
CA LYS A 227 -14.32 -1.29 0.96
C LYS A 227 -13.98 -2.48 0.04
N PRO A 228 -14.66 -3.64 0.11
CA PRO A 228 -14.39 -4.75 -0.81
C PRO A 228 -14.59 -4.38 -2.29
N SER A 229 -15.68 -3.66 -2.62
CA SER A 229 -15.98 -3.24 -3.98
C SER A 229 -14.93 -2.26 -4.52
N LEU A 230 -14.53 -1.28 -3.70
CA LEU A 230 -13.47 -0.34 -4.04
C LEU A 230 -12.15 -1.05 -4.29
N LEU A 231 -11.74 -1.93 -3.37
CA LEU A 231 -10.50 -2.68 -3.49
C LEU A 231 -10.48 -3.59 -4.73
N ASN A 232 -11.60 -4.24 -5.05
CA ASN A 232 -11.70 -5.06 -6.27
C ASN A 232 -11.54 -4.20 -7.54
N TYR A 233 -12.16 -3.01 -7.58
CA TYR A 233 -11.99 -2.08 -8.70
C TYR A 233 -10.51 -1.68 -8.84
N ILE A 234 -9.88 -1.22 -7.75
CA ILE A 234 -8.48 -0.77 -7.76
C ILE A 234 -7.54 -1.90 -8.19
N LYS A 235 -7.76 -3.13 -7.70
CA LYS A 235 -6.98 -4.31 -8.12
C LYS A 235 -7.04 -4.53 -9.63
N LYS A 236 -8.24 -4.47 -10.21
CA LYS A 236 -8.44 -4.64 -11.66
C LYS A 236 -7.83 -3.48 -12.45
N TRP A 237 -7.95 -2.25 -11.96
CA TRP A 237 -7.36 -1.08 -12.58
C TRP A 237 -5.83 -1.11 -12.56
N GLU A 238 -5.19 -1.42 -11.43
CA GLU A 238 -3.72 -1.54 -11.33
C GLU A 238 -3.17 -2.67 -12.21
N ALA A 239 -3.91 -3.77 -12.38
CA ALA A 239 -3.51 -4.85 -13.28
C ALA A 239 -3.42 -4.39 -14.74
N LYS A 240 -4.29 -3.47 -15.18
CA LYS A 240 -4.23 -2.87 -16.52
C LYS A 240 -3.01 -1.97 -16.71
N LEU A 241 -2.59 -1.26 -15.66
CA LEU A 241 -1.37 -0.43 -15.69
C LEU A 241 -0.07 -1.25 -15.76
N SER A 242 -0.12 -2.49 -15.26
CA SER A 242 1.05 -3.39 -15.18
C SER A 242 1.33 -4.12 -16.50
N VAL A 243 0.56 -3.84 -17.56
CA VAL A 243 0.80 -4.36 -18.92
C VAL A 243 1.15 -3.20 -19.86
N PRO A 244 2.43 -2.79 -19.96
CA PRO A 244 2.92 -2.02 -21.09
C PRO A 244 3.62 -2.97 -22.08
N GLY A 245 3.12 -3.09 -23.33
CA GLY A 245 3.92 -3.69 -24.42
C GLY A 245 3.28 -4.67 -25.41
N LEU A 246 2.00 -4.55 -25.77
CA LEU A 246 1.46 -5.13 -27.02
C LEU A 246 0.52 -4.15 -27.72
N GLU A 247 1.00 -2.92 -27.93
CA GLU A 247 0.48 -2.12 -29.04
C GLU A 247 1.33 -2.43 -30.28
N LYS A 248 0.62 -2.86 -31.32
CA LYS A 248 1.14 -3.34 -32.58
C LYS A 248 2.02 -2.27 -33.23
N VAL A 249 3.28 -2.59 -33.48
CA VAL A 249 4.02 -2.00 -34.58
C VAL A 249 3.40 -2.58 -35.86
N ARG A 250 2.64 -1.74 -36.57
CA ARG A 250 2.39 -1.92 -38.00
C ARG A 250 3.48 -1.18 -38.75
#